data_AF-A0A932VBF3-F1
#
_entry.id   AF-A0A932VBF3-F1
#
_cell.length_a   1.000
_cell.length_b   1.000
_cell.length_c   1.000
_cell.angle_alpha   90.00
_cell.angle_beta   90.00
_cell.angle_gamma   90.00
#
_symmetry.space_group_name_H-M   'P 1'
#
loop_
_entity.id
_entity.type
_entity.pdbx_description
1 polymer ?
#
loop_
_entity_poly.entity_id
_entity_poly.type
_entity_poly.pdbx_seq_one_letter_code
_entity_poly.pdbx_strand_id
1 'polypeptide(L)'
;MGIGIGYGAHVNLVRRVGVAHAKRLLLTGAAATFGAGEALSMGFANRVVRRDQLTTTLHELTEAWETKRGKMSKEDFVKEWMGERARTSEKTSRRLASLERLWSDPDAVKVMVLGQVPPWLEGEERKLAEKEVRAIRRGSPEAILLLNRMVDEGDSFDLRQGLIAIFDSPNARAAIGAFAGGPRSGPFRWPRVVQPAINQIVAEREERLHKA
;
A
#
# COMPACT_ATOMS: atom_id res chain seq x y z
N MET A 1 8.31 -5.23 -8.95
CA MET A 1 9.33 -4.49 -9.72
C MET A 1 10.57 -4.07 -8.91
N GLY A 2 10.60 -4.24 -7.58
CA GLY A 2 11.78 -3.83 -6.78
C GLY A 2 11.83 -2.34 -6.44
N ILE A 3 10.81 -1.61 -6.89
CA ILE A 3 10.59 -0.17 -6.75
C ILE A 3 9.47 0.00 -5.71
N GLY A 4 9.60 0.94 -4.78
CA GLY A 4 8.51 1.35 -3.87
C GLY A 4 7.44 2.18 -4.59
N ILE A 5 6.52 2.81 -3.85
CA ILE A 5 5.53 3.71 -4.47
C ILE A 5 6.05 5.15 -4.56
N GLY A 6 5.82 5.79 -5.70
CA GLY A 6 6.20 7.18 -5.93
C GLY A 6 5.17 8.21 -5.46
N TYR A 7 5.49 9.48 -5.71
CA TYR A 7 4.55 10.61 -5.77
C TYR A 7 3.65 10.83 -4.53
N GLY A 8 4.14 10.52 -3.32
CA GLY A 8 3.38 10.76 -2.09
C GLY A 8 2.14 9.88 -1.91
N ALA A 9 2.04 8.76 -2.64
CA ALA A 9 0.88 7.88 -2.58
C ALA A 9 0.67 7.25 -1.18
N HIS A 10 1.71 7.03 -0.38
CA HIS A 10 1.62 6.50 0.99
C HIS A 10 0.89 7.48 1.91
N VAL A 11 1.24 8.76 1.91
CA VAL A 11 0.59 9.80 2.73
C VAL A 11 -0.92 9.82 2.47
N ASN A 12 -1.32 9.92 1.19
CA ASN A 12 -2.73 9.95 0.82
C ASN A 12 -3.46 8.64 1.12
N LEU A 13 -2.77 7.50 1.07
CA LEU A 13 -3.33 6.20 1.43
C LEU A 13 -3.56 6.07 2.94
N VAL A 14 -2.55 6.38 3.76
CA VAL A 14 -2.61 6.36 5.23
C VAL A 14 -3.74 7.25 5.74
N ARG A 15 -3.85 8.47 5.22
CA ARG A 15 -4.93 9.41 5.57
C ARG A 15 -6.34 8.93 5.24
N ARG A 16 -6.50 7.93 4.35
CA ARG A 16 -7.81 7.40 3.91
C ARG A 16 -8.19 6.09 4.59
N VAL A 17 -7.24 5.16 4.74
CA VAL A 17 -7.51 3.79 5.22
C VAL A 17 -6.77 3.41 6.51
N GLY A 18 -5.97 4.34 7.08
CA GLY A 18 -5.14 4.10 8.26
C GLY A 18 -3.82 3.39 7.93
N VAL A 19 -2.85 3.48 8.84
CA VAL A 19 -1.48 2.96 8.69
C VAL A 19 -1.48 1.46 8.38
N ALA A 20 -2.19 0.65 9.17
CA ALA A 20 -2.21 -0.80 9.02
C ALA A 20 -2.78 -1.26 7.66
N HIS A 21 -3.90 -0.68 7.23
CA HIS A 21 -4.51 -1.03 5.95
C HIS A 21 -3.64 -0.53 4.79
N ALA A 22 -3.03 0.66 4.91
CA ALA A 22 -2.06 1.16 3.94
C ALA A 22 -0.86 0.22 3.79
N LYS A 23 -0.22 -0.18 4.89
CA LYS A 23 0.86 -1.18 4.90
C LYS A 23 0.45 -2.46 4.19
N ARG A 24 -0.69 -3.05 4.57
CA ARG A 24 -1.19 -4.26 3.91
C ARG A 24 -1.30 -4.11 2.39
N LEU A 25 -2.03 -3.08 1.94
CA LEU A 25 -2.28 -2.85 0.51
C LEU A 25 -0.98 -2.70 -0.28
N LEU A 26 -0.01 -1.97 0.28
CA LEU A 26 1.27 -1.64 -0.34
C LEU A 26 2.26 -2.81 -0.33
N LEU A 27 2.42 -3.47 0.81
CA LEU A 27 3.47 -4.47 1.04
C LEU A 27 3.10 -5.86 0.51
N THR A 28 1.80 -6.19 0.44
CA THR A 28 1.31 -7.41 -0.22
C THR A 28 1.08 -7.24 -1.72
N GLY A 29 1.02 -5.99 -2.22
CA GLY A 29 0.53 -5.69 -3.55
C GLY A 29 -0.98 -5.91 -3.74
N ALA A 30 -1.76 -6.09 -2.67
CA ALA A 30 -3.24 -6.11 -2.75
C ALA A 30 -3.83 -4.80 -3.32
N ALA A 31 -3.08 -3.69 -3.26
CA ALA A 31 -3.40 -2.45 -3.98
C ALA A 31 -3.45 -2.60 -5.51
N ALA A 32 -2.86 -3.66 -6.09
CA ALA A 32 -2.71 -3.78 -7.55
C ALA A 32 -4.03 -4.00 -8.29
N THR A 33 -5.08 -4.49 -7.61
CA THR A 33 -6.39 -4.78 -8.22
C THR A 33 -7.52 -4.58 -7.20
N PHE A 34 -8.03 -3.35 -7.09
CA PHE A 34 -9.36 -3.09 -6.50
C PHE A 34 -10.33 -2.61 -7.59
N GLY A 35 -11.57 -3.09 -7.53
CA GLY A 35 -12.61 -2.73 -8.50
C GLY A 35 -13.15 -1.31 -8.28
N ALA A 36 -13.85 -0.74 -9.27
CA ALA A 36 -14.36 0.64 -9.16
C ALA A 36 -15.27 0.88 -7.94
N GLY A 37 -16.12 -0.10 -7.57
CA GLY A 37 -16.95 -0.03 -6.37
C GLY A 37 -16.15 -0.15 -5.05
N GLU A 38 -15.07 -0.93 -5.06
CA GLU A 38 -14.15 -1.03 -3.91
C GLU A 38 -13.37 0.29 -3.74
N ALA A 39 -12.87 0.86 -4.84
CA ALA A 39 -12.26 2.19 -4.89
C ALA A 39 -13.19 3.28 -4.33
N LEU A 40 -14.49 3.23 -4.67
CA LEU A 40 -15.50 4.14 -4.11
C LEU A 40 -15.68 3.92 -2.60
N SER A 41 -15.82 2.67 -2.16
CA SER A 41 -16.04 2.33 -0.74
C SER A 41 -14.87 2.67 0.19
N MET A 42 -13.64 2.71 -0.35
CA MET A 42 -12.41 3.09 0.36
C MET A 42 -12.05 4.57 0.20
N GLY A 43 -12.88 5.38 -0.49
CA GLY A 43 -12.60 6.80 -0.73
C GLY A 43 -11.43 7.07 -1.70
N PHE A 44 -11.05 6.10 -2.55
CA PHE A 44 -10.15 6.33 -3.68
C PHE A 44 -10.83 7.04 -4.84
N ALA A 45 -12.10 6.71 -5.09
CA ALA A 45 -12.98 7.40 -6.02
C ALA A 45 -14.09 8.16 -5.28
N ASN A 46 -14.55 9.25 -5.88
CA ASN A 46 -15.75 9.98 -5.45
C ASN A 46 -17.02 9.50 -6.19
N ARG A 47 -16.87 9.06 -7.44
CA ARG A 47 -17.96 8.63 -8.34
C ARG A 47 -17.46 7.51 -9.23
N VAL A 48 -18.33 6.57 -9.57
CA VAL A 48 -18.09 5.55 -10.61
C VAL A 48 -18.97 5.87 -11.80
N VAL A 49 -18.38 5.91 -12.99
CA VAL A 49 -19.08 6.14 -14.27
C VAL A 49 -18.82 4.92 -15.14
N ARG A 50 -19.86 4.36 -15.76
CA ARG A 50 -19.67 3.24 -16.69
C ARG A 50 -18.96 3.74 -17.96
N ARG A 51 -18.14 2.88 -18.58
CA ARG A 51 -17.35 3.23 -19.77
C ARG A 51 -18.21 3.74 -20.94
N ASP A 52 -19.39 3.16 -21.13
CA ASP A 52 -20.37 3.54 -22.15
C ASP A 52 -21.11 4.85 -21.87
N GLN A 53 -21.11 5.32 -20.61
CA GLN A 53 -21.71 6.59 -20.19
C GLN A 53 -20.71 7.75 -20.14
N LEU A 54 -19.41 7.49 -20.31
CA LEU A 54 -18.35 8.48 -20.07
C LEU A 54 -18.51 9.74 -20.92
N THR A 55 -18.80 9.60 -22.23
CA THR A 55 -18.99 10.74 -23.14
C THR A 55 -20.18 11.60 -22.72
N THR A 56 -21.31 10.98 -22.37
CA THR A 56 -22.52 11.68 -21.91
C THR A 56 -22.25 12.43 -20.61
N THR A 57 -21.63 11.78 -19.61
CA THR A 57 -21.29 12.43 -18.33
C THR A 57 -20.27 13.57 -18.49
N LEU A 58 -19.39 13.52 -19.50
CA LEU A 58 -18.48 14.63 -19.82
C LEU A 58 -19.19 15.81 -20.50
N HIS A 59 -20.21 15.57 -21.32
CA HIS A 59 -21.09 16.62 -21.85
C HIS A 59 -21.89 17.29 -20.72
N GLU A 60 -22.58 16.49 -19.90
CA GLU A 60 -23.35 16.99 -18.74
C GLU A 60 -22.48 17.83 -17.78
N LEU A 61 -21.25 17.39 -17.50
CA LEU A 61 -20.27 18.13 -16.69
C LEU A 61 -19.93 19.49 -17.31
N THR A 62 -19.72 19.54 -18.63
CA THR A 62 -19.37 20.77 -19.35
C THR A 62 -20.53 21.77 -19.34
N GLU A 63 -21.75 21.31 -19.64
CA GLU A 63 -22.97 22.15 -19.63
C GLU A 63 -23.29 22.67 -18.21
N ALA A 64 -23.17 21.81 -17.19
CA ALA A 64 -23.37 22.18 -15.80
C ALA A 64 -22.31 23.20 -15.32
N TRP A 65 -21.05 23.06 -15.77
CA TRP A 65 -19.99 24.04 -15.47
C TRP A 65 -20.28 25.38 -16.11
N GLU A 66 -20.52 25.46 -17.42
CA GLU A 66 -20.74 26.73 -18.12
C GLU A 66 -21.98 27.47 -17.58
N THR A 67 -23.03 26.75 -17.17
CA THR A 67 -24.23 27.34 -16.53
C THR A 67 -23.93 28.02 -15.18
N LYS A 68 -22.91 27.54 -14.45
CA LYS A 68 -22.52 27.99 -13.09
C LYS A 68 -21.23 28.81 -13.05
N ARG A 69 -20.46 28.82 -14.14
CA ARG A 69 -19.23 29.57 -14.33
C ARG A 69 -19.49 31.07 -14.09
N GLY A 70 -18.75 31.66 -13.16
CA GLY A 70 -18.94 33.05 -12.72
C GLY A 70 -19.99 33.26 -11.61
N LYS A 71 -20.77 32.23 -11.25
CA LYS A 71 -21.70 32.25 -10.10
C LYS A 71 -21.15 31.53 -8.87
N MET A 72 -20.15 30.66 -9.04
CA MET A 72 -19.47 29.94 -7.96
C MET A 72 -17.99 29.67 -8.30
N SER A 73 -17.20 29.29 -7.29
CA SER A 73 -15.82 28.84 -7.48
C SER A 73 -15.75 27.50 -8.21
N LYS A 74 -14.61 27.21 -8.84
CA LYS A 74 -14.36 25.90 -9.46
C LYS A 74 -14.33 24.79 -8.40
N GLU A 75 -13.77 25.09 -7.24
CA GLU A 75 -13.59 24.18 -6.11
C GLU A 75 -14.95 23.74 -5.55
N ASP A 76 -15.89 24.67 -5.41
CA ASP A 76 -17.23 24.37 -4.88
C ASP A 76 -18.10 23.67 -5.93
N PHE A 77 -17.98 24.03 -7.21
CA PHE A 77 -18.63 23.27 -8.29
C PHE A 77 -18.14 21.81 -8.33
N VAL A 78 -16.83 21.59 -8.19
CA VAL A 78 -16.26 20.24 -8.16
C VAL A 78 -16.74 19.45 -6.93
N LYS A 79 -16.85 20.09 -5.75
CA LYS A 79 -17.45 19.43 -4.56
C LYS A 79 -18.90 19.03 -4.81
N GLU A 80 -19.72 19.94 -5.36
CA GLU A 80 -21.13 19.70 -5.64
C GLU A 80 -21.31 18.57 -6.68
N TRP A 81 -20.60 18.64 -7.81
CA TRP A 81 -20.68 17.67 -8.89
C TRP A 81 -20.20 16.26 -8.51
N MET A 82 -19.20 16.18 -7.63
CA MET A 82 -18.59 14.92 -7.21
C MET A 82 -19.31 14.28 -6.01
N GLY A 83 -20.24 15.00 -5.38
CA GLY A 83 -21.00 14.56 -4.21
C GLY A 83 -20.16 14.37 -2.95
N GLU A 84 -20.83 13.99 -1.85
CA GLU A 84 -20.14 13.60 -0.62
C GLU A 84 -19.31 12.33 -0.83
N ARG A 85 -18.12 12.29 -0.23
CA ARG A 85 -17.32 11.05 -0.20
C ARG A 85 -17.98 10.04 0.72
N ALA A 86 -18.09 8.80 0.24
CA ALA A 86 -18.50 7.66 1.05
C ALA A 86 -17.63 7.58 2.32
N ARG A 87 -18.27 7.62 3.50
CA ARG A 87 -17.61 7.36 4.77
C ARG A 87 -17.43 5.86 4.94
N THR A 88 -16.26 5.44 5.38
CA THR A 88 -15.89 4.03 5.55
C THR A 88 -16.85 3.31 6.51
N SER A 89 -17.49 2.23 6.06
CA SER A 89 -18.61 1.63 6.82
C SER A 89 -18.19 0.83 8.05
N GLU A 90 -19.01 0.88 9.10
CA GLU A 90 -18.79 0.26 10.42
C GLU A 90 -18.79 -1.29 10.41
N LYS A 91 -19.32 -1.92 9.36
CA LYS A 91 -19.37 -3.39 9.25
C LYS A 91 -17.98 -4.04 9.01
N THR A 92 -16.96 -3.21 8.79
CA THR A 92 -15.58 -3.62 8.51
C THR A 92 -14.79 -4.00 9.78
N SER A 93 -15.28 -3.61 10.97
CA SER A 93 -14.49 -3.43 12.20
C SER A 93 -13.78 -4.66 12.79
N ARG A 94 -14.37 -5.88 12.81
CA ARG A 94 -13.68 -7.03 13.45
C ARG A 94 -12.50 -7.57 12.64
N ARG A 95 -12.64 -7.64 11.32
CA ARG A 95 -11.53 -8.01 10.44
C ARG A 95 -10.47 -6.89 10.41
N LEU A 96 -10.89 -5.63 10.49
CA LEU A 96 -9.98 -4.50 10.68
C LEU A 96 -9.17 -4.62 11.97
N ALA A 97 -9.73 -5.03 13.11
CA ALA A 97 -8.97 -5.10 14.37
C ALA A 97 -7.76 -6.08 14.31
N SER A 98 -7.91 -7.25 13.68
CA SER A 98 -6.77 -8.18 13.49
C SER A 98 -5.84 -7.74 12.36
N LEU A 99 -6.35 -7.04 11.33
CA LEU A 99 -5.52 -6.36 10.33
C LEU A 99 -4.67 -5.26 10.99
N GLU A 100 -5.27 -4.47 11.88
CA GLU A 100 -4.64 -3.37 12.61
C GLU A 100 -3.53 -3.87 13.50
N ARG A 101 -3.75 -4.92 14.28
CA ARG A 101 -2.70 -5.51 15.12
C ARG A 101 -1.54 -6.10 14.32
N LEU A 102 -1.81 -6.96 13.34
CA LEU A 102 -0.76 -7.55 12.50
C LEU A 102 0.09 -6.48 11.79
N TRP A 103 -0.57 -5.51 11.16
CA TRP A 103 0.12 -4.56 10.29
C TRP A 103 0.66 -3.34 11.03
N SER A 104 0.25 -3.08 12.28
CA SER A 104 0.89 -2.07 13.13
C SER A 104 2.11 -2.60 13.88
N ASP A 105 2.31 -3.93 13.98
CA ASP A 105 3.52 -4.49 14.58
C ASP A 105 4.76 -4.22 13.69
N PRO A 106 5.74 -3.42 14.17
CA PRO A 106 6.89 -3.00 13.37
C PRO A 106 7.86 -4.15 13.05
N ASP A 107 7.82 -5.26 13.79
CA ASP A 107 8.71 -6.41 13.55
C ASP A 107 8.01 -7.54 12.78
N ALA A 108 6.68 -7.65 12.85
CA ALA A 108 5.93 -8.64 12.07
C ALA A 108 6.21 -8.51 10.56
N VAL A 109 6.24 -7.28 10.04
CA VAL A 109 6.59 -7.00 8.63
C VAL A 109 8.01 -7.47 8.30
N LYS A 110 8.97 -7.26 9.21
CA LYS A 110 10.37 -7.65 9.01
C LYS A 110 10.52 -9.17 8.91
N VAL A 111 9.84 -9.93 9.76
CA VAL A 111 9.84 -11.40 9.71
C VAL A 111 9.13 -11.90 8.44
N MET A 112 8.00 -11.28 8.07
CA MET A 112 7.28 -11.64 6.84
C MET A 112 8.08 -11.38 5.55
N VAL A 113 9.01 -10.42 5.55
CA VAL A 113 9.96 -10.20 4.44
C VAL A 113 10.85 -11.41 4.19
N LEU A 114 11.20 -12.19 5.23
CA LEU A 114 11.93 -13.46 5.06
C LEU A 114 11.06 -14.60 4.52
N GLY A 115 9.75 -14.36 4.38
CA GLY A 115 8.79 -15.42 4.06
C GLY A 115 8.41 -16.29 5.26
N GLN A 116 8.69 -15.83 6.47
CA GLN A 116 8.35 -16.49 7.73
C GLN A 116 7.09 -15.87 8.33
N VAL A 117 6.31 -16.69 9.03
CA VAL A 117 5.18 -16.20 9.84
C VAL A 117 5.74 -15.81 11.20
N PRO A 118 5.51 -14.58 11.69
CA PRO A 118 5.99 -14.16 12.99
C PRO A 118 5.50 -15.12 14.10
N PRO A 119 6.39 -15.75 14.88
CA PRO A 119 6.04 -16.88 15.74
C PRO A 119 5.12 -16.51 16.92
N TRP A 120 5.16 -15.24 17.34
CA TRP A 120 4.34 -14.67 18.41
C TRP A 120 2.89 -14.35 18.00
N LEU A 121 2.49 -14.59 16.74
CA LEU A 121 1.12 -14.39 16.30
C LEU A 121 0.27 -15.63 16.55
N GLU A 122 -0.95 -15.38 17.02
CA GLU A 122 -1.94 -16.41 17.32
C GLU A 122 -3.27 -16.17 16.58
N GLY A 123 -4.17 -17.16 16.64
CA GLY A 123 -5.54 -17.05 16.14
C GLY A 123 -5.67 -16.53 14.71
N GLU A 124 -6.51 -15.52 14.52
CA GLU A 124 -6.79 -14.92 13.19
C GLU A 124 -5.62 -14.10 12.64
N GLU A 125 -4.77 -13.52 13.49
CA GLU A 125 -3.60 -12.73 13.07
C GLU A 125 -2.55 -13.63 12.43
N ARG A 126 -2.33 -14.82 13.02
CA ARG A 126 -1.47 -15.86 12.45
C ARG A 126 -1.98 -16.37 11.10
N LYS A 127 -3.27 -16.71 11.00
CA LYS A 127 -3.90 -17.16 9.74
C LYS A 127 -3.79 -16.09 8.63
N LEU A 128 -3.93 -14.82 9.00
CA LEU A 128 -3.77 -13.70 8.09
C LEU A 128 -2.32 -13.57 7.62
N ALA A 129 -1.34 -13.66 8.53
CA ALA A 129 0.08 -13.66 8.20
C ALA A 129 0.45 -14.86 7.29
N GLU A 130 -0.01 -16.07 7.59
CA GLU A 130 0.16 -17.28 6.74
C GLU A 130 -0.38 -17.10 5.32
N LYS A 131 -1.46 -16.32 5.17
CA LYS A 131 -2.03 -15.97 3.85
C LYS A 131 -1.18 -14.94 3.12
N GLU A 132 -0.75 -13.88 3.80
CA GLU A 132 -0.17 -12.68 3.18
C GLU A 132 1.37 -12.73 3.06
N VAL A 133 2.06 -13.51 3.90
CA VAL A 133 3.52 -13.75 3.85
C VAL A 133 4.03 -14.20 2.47
N ARG A 134 3.23 -15.00 1.75
CA ARG A 134 3.58 -15.47 0.39
C ARG A 134 3.56 -14.35 -0.65
N ALA A 135 2.80 -13.29 -0.44
CA ALA A 135 2.81 -12.11 -1.29
C ALA A 135 4.02 -11.22 -0.96
N ILE A 136 4.26 -10.99 0.34
CA ILE A 136 5.38 -10.20 0.86
C ILE A 136 6.72 -10.82 0.39
N ARG A 137 6.94 -12.13 0.56
CA ARG A 137 8.17 -12.85 0.12
C ARG A 137 8.46 -12.75 -1.39
N ARG A 138 7.49 -12.37 -2.22
CA ARG A 138 7.69 -12.18 -3.67
C ARG A 138 8.23 -10.78 -4.01
N GLY A 139 8.00 -9.79 -3.15
CA GLY A 139 8.54 -8.45 -3.32
C GLY A 139 10.02 -8.36 -2.93
N SER A 140 10.65 -7.22 -3.26
CA SER A 140 12.03 -6.93 -2.87
C SER A 140 12.08 -6.67 -1.35
N PRO A 141 12.93 -7.38 -0.59
CA PRO A 141 13.12 -7.13 0.83
C PRO A 141 13.45 -5.66 1.15
N GLU A 142 14.36 -5.06 0.39
CA GLU A 142 14.75 -3.64 0.53
C GLU A 142 13.56 -2.71 0.27
N ALA A 143 12.80 -2.95 -0.80
CA ALA A 143 11.68 -2.10 -1.16
C ALA A 143 10.50 -2.23 -0.17
N ILE A 144 10.26 -3.42 0.38
CA ILE A 144 9.21 -3.64 1.39
C ILE A 144 9.59 -2.93 2.70
N LEU A 145 10.84 -3.03 3.15
CA LEU A 145 11.27 -2.36 4.37
C LEU A 145 11.29 -0.83 4.22
N LEU A 146 11.76 -0.32 3.08
CA LEU A 146 11.68 1.10 2.75
C LEU A 146 10.22 1.59 2.70
N LEU A 147 9.34 0.82 2.05
CA LEU A 147 7.92 1.18 1.93
C LEU A 147 7.17 1.09 3.27
N ASN A 148 7.53 0.14 4.15
CA ASN A 148 7.03 0.11 5.51
C ASN A 148 7.45 1.38 6.27
N ARG A 149 8.73 1.76 6.19
CA ARG A 149 9.27 2.97 6.81
C ARG A 149 8.59 4.25 6.28
N MET A 150 8.37 4.35 4.98
CA MET A 150 7.63 5.47 4.35
C MET A 150 6.19 5.59 4.88
N VAL A 151 5.55 4.46 5.20
CA VAL A 151 4.19 4.44 5.74
C VAL A 151 4.17 4.77 7.24
N ASP A 152 5.19 4.35 8.00
CA ASP A 152 5.35 4.66 9.42
C ASP A 152 5.72 6.13 9.67
N GLU A 153 6.62 6.71 8.86
CA GLU A 153 7.02 8.13 8.97
C GLU A 153 6.01 9.08 8.29
N GLY A 154 5.24 8.60 7.31
CA GLY A 154 4.13 9.35 6.72
C GLY A 154 4.53 10.74 6.20
N ASP A 155 3.96 11.79 6.80
CA ASP A 155 4.23 13.19 6.43
C ASP A 155 5.63 13.68 6.85
N SER A 156 6.32 13.03 7.79
CA SER A 156 7.70 13.38 8.16
C SER A 156 8.76 12.66 7.32
N PHE A 157 8.36 11.80 6.39
CA PHE A 157 9.28 11.07 5.52
C PHE A 157 9.84 11.97 4.41
N ASP A 158 11.17 12.03 4.25
CA ASP A 158 11.79 12.75 3.13
C ASP A 158 11.54 12.01 1.80
N LEU A 159 10.50 12.45 1.09
CA LEU A 159 10.10 11.94 -0.22
C LEU A 159 11.25 11.91 -1.24
N ARG A 160 12.18 12.88 -1.21
CA ARG A 160 13.30 12.94 -2.14
C ARG A 160 14.29 11.83 -1.83
N GLN A 161 14.64 11.64 -0.56
CA GLN A 161 15.52 10.55 -0.12
C GLN A 161 14.91 9.17 -0.39
N GLY A 162 13.61 8.99 -0.14
CA GLY A 162 12.94 7.72 -0.47
C GLY A 162 12.87 7.44 -1.96
N LEU A 163 12.61 8.44 -2.80
CA LEU A 163 12.66 8.25 -4.26
C LEU A 163 14.06 7.86 -4.74
N ILE A 164 15.11 8.48 -4.20
CA ILE A 164 16.51 8.07 -4.49
C ILE A 164 16.74 6.62 -4.05
N ALA A 165 16.43 6.28 -2.80
CA ALA A 165 16.61 4.92 -2.26
C ALA A 165 15.78 3.85 -3.00
N ILE A 166 14.59 4.21 -3.50
CA ILE A 166 13.73 3.34 -4.31
C ILE A 166 14.44 2.92 -5.61
N PHE A 167 15.06 3.85 -6.34
CA PHE A 167 15.67 3.57 -7.64
C PHE A 167 17.12 3.11 -7.54
N ASP A 168 17.86 3.52 -6.51
CA ASP A 168 19.29 3.24 -6.38
C ASP A 168 19.62 1.91 -5.70
N SER A 169 18.61 1.25 -5.10
CA SER A 169 18.80 -0.02 -4.39
C SER A 169 19.35 -1.16 -5.28
N PRO A 170 20.19 -2.06 -4.74
CA PRO A 170 20.66 -3.25 -5.45
C PRO A 170 19.52 -4.07 -6.06
N ASN A 171 18.41 -4.24 -5.34
CA ASN A 171 17.25 -4.95 -5.85
C ASN A 171 16.51 -4.21 -6.97
N ALA A 172 16.41 -2.87 -6.95
CA ALA A 172 15.81 -2.11 -8.03
C ALA A 172 16.65 -2.20 -9.31
N ARG A 173 17.97 -1.97 -9.22
CA ARG A 173 18.90 -2.12 -10.35
C ARG A 173 18.84 -3.54 -10.94
N ALA A 174 18.90 -4.57 -10.07
CA ALA A 174 18.78 -5.96 -10.47
C ALA A 174 17.43 -6.27 -11.14
N ALA A 175 16.33 -5.67 -10.70
CA ALA A 175 15.01 -5.83 -11.29
C ALA A 175 14.85 -5.09 -12.64
N ILE A 176 15.46 -3.90 -12.81
CA ILE A 176 15.37 -3.15 -14.07
C ILE A 176 16.11 -3.91 -15.19
N GLY A 177 17.37 -4.30 -14.97
CA GLY A 177 18.11 -5.11 -15.95
C GLY A 177 17.44 -6.47 -16.23
N ALA A 178 16.80 -7.03 -15.21
CA ALA A 178 15.98 -8.23 -15.30
C ALA A 178 14.72 -8.13 -16.18
N PHE A 179 14.04 -6.98 -16.18
CA PHE A 179 12.85 -6.74 -16.99
C PHE A 179 13.20 -6.27 -18.41
N ALA A 180 14.34 -5.58 -18.60
CA ALA A 180 14.83 -5.17 -19.91
C ALA A 180 15.35 -6.35 -20.77
N GLY A 181 15.80 -7.45 -20.13
CA GLY A 181 16.41 -8.60 -20.79
C GLY A 181 15.46 -9.61 -21.47
N GLY A 182 14.17 -9.29 -21.64
CA GLY A 182 13.19 -10.16 -22.33
C GLY A 182 12.39 -11.11 -21.42
N PRO A 183 11.51 -11.95 -22.02
CA PRO A 183 10.59 -12.81 -21.28
C PRO A 183 11.31 -13.93 -20.53
N ARG A 184 10.86 -14.25 -19.32
CA ARG A 184 11.54 -15.17 -18.40
C ARG A 184 10.81 -16.50 -18.18
N SER A 185 11.59 -17.57 -18.23
CA SER A 185 11.24 -18.88 -17.69
C SER A 185 11.51 -18.94 -16.17
N GLY A 186 10.63 -18.36 -15.35
CA GLY A 186 10.58 -18.61 -13.91
C GLY A 186 10.61 -17.38 -12.98
N PRO A 187 10.46 -17.59 -11.66
CA PRO A 187 10.36 -16.52 -10.67
C PRO A 187 11.68 -15.79 -10.44
N PHE A 188 11.64 -14.46 -10.38
CA PHE A 188 12.82 -13.65 -10.07
C PHE A 188 13.34 -13.92 -8.65
N ARG A 189 14.67 -13.97 -8.50
CA ARG A 189 15.36 -14.12 -7.22
C ARG A 189 16.03 -12.81 -6.85
N TRP A 190 15.65 -12.24 -5.70
CA TRP A 190 16.25 -11.04 -5.16
C TRP A 190 17.65 -11.30 -4.60
N PRO A 191 18.65 -10.43 -4.86
CA PRO A 191 19.86 -10.33 -4.07
C PRO A 191 19.61 -10.39 -2.55
N ARG A 192 20.39 -11.22 -1.84
CA ARG A 192 20.24 -11.47 -0.38
C ARG A 192 20.92 -10.42 0.50
N VAL A 193 20.69 -9.13 0.22
CA VAL A 193 21.41 -8.04 0.90
C VAL A 193 20.95 -7.83 2.35
N VAL A 194 19.66 -8.08 2.65
CA VAL A 194 19.03 -7.71 3.93
C VAL A 194 18.89 -8.87 4.93
N GLN A 195 19.28 -10.09 4.55
CA GLN A 195 19.11 -11.28 5.40
C GLN A 195 19.78 -11.17 6.77
N PRO A 196 21.04 -10.67 6.91
CA PRO A 196 21.72 -10.62 8.21
C PRO A 196 21.02 -9.69 9.21
N ALA A 197 20.63 -8.49 8.76
CA ALA A 197 19.97 -7.49 9.61
C ALA A 197 18.62 -7.98 10.14
N ILE A 198 17.85 -8.74 9.34
CA ILE A 198 16.56 -9.26 9.80
C ILE A 198 16.75 -10.44 10.76
N ASN A 199 17.75 -11.31 10.53
CA ASN A 199 18.07 -12.41 11.46
C ASN A 199 18.40 -11.87 12.87
N GLN A 200 19.14 -10.75 12.95
CA GLN A 200 19.45 -10.09 14.23
C GLN A 200 18.16 -9.60 14.93
N ILE A 201 17.25 -8.95 14.20
CA ILE A 201 16.00 -8.42 14.78
C ILE A 201 15.08 -9.53 15.29
N VAL A 202 15.07 -10.71 14.64
CA VAL A 202 14.36 -11.90 15.15
C VAL A 202 14.93 -12.31 16.50
N ALA A 203 16.26 -12.52 16.57
CA ALA A 203 16.93 -12.94 17.81
C ALA A 203 16.72 -11.94 18.96
N GLU A 204 16.86 -10.63 18.70
CA GLU A 204 16.63 -9.57 19.69
C GLU A 204 15.18 -9.50 20.20
N ARG A 205 14.20 -9.98 19.42
CA ARG A 205 12.78 -9.99 19.84
C ARG A 205 12.40 -11.29 20.52
N GLU A 206 12.93 -12.43 20.10
CA GLU A 206 12.81 -13.71 20.81
C GLU A 206 13.44 -13.61 22.21
N GLU A 207 14.62 -13.01 22.34
CA GLU A 207 15.26 -12.76 23.64
C GLU A 207 14.41 -11.88 24.57
N ARG A 208 13.75 -10.85 24.04
CA ARG A 208 12.84 -9.98 24.81
C ARG A 208 11.58 -10.71 25.26
N LEU A 209 11.01 -11.56 24.40
CA LEU A 209 9.82 -12.36 24.72
C LEU A 209 10.11 -13.48 25.74
N HIS A 210 11.34 -13.99 25.79
CA HIS A 210 11.77 -14.97 26.81
C HIS A 210 12.15 -14.35 28.16
N LYS A 211 12.22 -13.02 28.27
CA LYS A 211 12.55 -12.29 29.51
C LYS A 211 11.35 -11.56 30.13
N ALA A 212 10.16 -11.68 29.55
CA ALA A 212 8.91 -11.05 29.97
C ALA A 212 7.92 -12.07 30.54
#